data_AF-A0A7J8HLQ7-F1
#
_entry.id   AF-A0A7J8HLQ7-F1
#
_cell.length_a   1.000
_cell.length_b   1.000
_cell.length_c   1.000
_cell.angle_alpha   90.00
_cell.angle_beta   90.00
_cell.angle_gamma   90.00
#
_symmetry.space_group_name_H-M   'P 1'
#
loop_
_entity.id
_entity.type
_entity.pdbx_description
1 polymer ?
#
loop_
_entity_poly.entity_id
_entity_poly.type
_entity_poly.pdbx_seq_one_letter_code
_entity_poly.pdbx_strand_id
1 'polypeptide(L)'
;MKSYSVVLFTVAEELSHHENLVSFLETVNQPHHQNVSVPSNNVHAPYSSDKEHMCTVVYFDDCMSIHQCKISCESMGASKYRWFHNACCECIGPECIDYGSKTVKCMNCMF
;
A
#
# COMPACT_ATOMS: atom_id res chain seq x y z
N MET A 1 -5.34 -24.57 -5.78
CA MET A 1 -4.90 -23.40 -5.00
C MET A 1 -4.32 -22.42 -6.00
N LYS A 2 -4.82 -21.18 -6.08
CA LYS A 2 -4.26 -20.19 -7.02
C LYS A 2 -2.87 -19.77 -6.55
N SER A 3 -1.94 -19.57 -7.49
CA SER A 3 -0.60 -19.08 -7.16
C SER A 3 -0.60 -17.57 -6.94
N TYR A 4 0.19 -17.12 -5.98
CA TYR A 4 0.33 -15.70 -5.65
C TYR A 4 1.74 -15.42 -5.10
N SER A 5 2.20 -14.19 -5.29
CA SER A 5 3.41 -13.67 -4.68
C SER A 5 3.09 -12.59 -3.66
N VAL A 6 3.90 -12.51 -2.60
CA VAL A 6 3.76 -11.52 -1.52
C VAL A 6 4.97 -10.61 -1.55
N VAL A 7 4.72 -9.30 -1.56
CA VAL A 7 5.76 -8.27 -1.47
C VAL A 7 5.53 -7.50 -0.18
N LEU A 8 6.60 -7.36 0.61
CA LEU A 8 6.62 -6.53 1.79
C LEU A 8 7.64 -5.42 1.61
N PHE A 9 7.26 -4.22 1.99
CA PHE A 9 8.13 -3.04 2.04
C PHE A 9 7.66 -2.13 3.17
N THR A 10 8.55 -1.30 3.67
CA THR A 10 8.24 -0.33 4.71
C THR A 10 7.36 0.78 4.14
N VAL A 11 6.59 1.42 5.00
CA VAL A 11 5.84 2.63 4.61
C VAL A 11 6.77 3.74 4.08
N ALA A 12 8.02 3.83 4.57
CA ALA A 12 9.01 4.77 4.03
C ALA A 12 9.38 4.45 2.57
N GLU A 13 9.52 3.16 2.23
CA GLU A 13 9.73 2.72 0.85
C GLU A 13 8.51 3.05 -0.02
N GLU A 14 7.28 2.90 0.47
CA GLU A 14 6.06 3.33 -0.26
C GLU A 14 6.10 4.83 -0.58
N LEU A 15 6.45 5.64 0.41
CA LEU A 15 6.53 7.11 0.30
C LEU A 15 7.64 7.55 -0.67
N SER A 16 8.75 6.82 -0.74
CA SER A 16 9.80 7.10 -1.73
C SER A 16 9.32 6.97 -3.19
N HIS A 17 8.27 6.17 -3.44
CA HIS A 17 7.63 6.07 -4.76
C HIS A 17 6.61 7.19 -5.03
N HIS A 18 6.33 8.05 -4.04
CA HIS A 18 5.52 9.25 -4.16
C HIS A 18 6.45 10.48 -4.13
N GLU A 19 6.85 10.97 -5.31
CA GLU A 19 7.78 12.10 -5.49
C GLU A 19 7.40 13.36 -4.67
N ASN A 20 6.12 13.56 -4.36
CA ASN A 20 5.63 14.71 -3.58
C ASN A 20 5.69 14.54 -2.05
N LEU A 21 5.99 13.35 -1.51
CA LEU A 21 5.95 13.08 -0.06
C LEU A 21 7.35 12.98 0.58
N VAL A 22 8.40 12.83 -0.23
CA VAL A 22 9.80 12.76 0.27
C VAL A 22 10.19 14.03 1.02
N SER A 23 9.78 15.22 0.56
CA SER A 23 10.12 16.49 1.23
C SER A 23 9.46 16.64 2.62
N PHE A 24 8.31 16.01 2.84
CA PHE A 24 7.61 16.07 4.13
C PHE A 24 8.29 15.19 5.18
N LEU A 25 8.81 14.01 4.80
CA LEU A 25 9.52 13.11 5.73
C LEU A 25 10.87 13.68 6.16
N GLU A 26 11.59 14.36 5.26
CA GLU A 26 12.86 15.02 5.60
C GLU A 26 12.68 16.15 6.61
N THR A 27 11.52 16.82 6.59
CA THR A 27 11.23 17.93 7.52
C THR A 27 10.82 17.43 8.92
N VAL A 28 10.20 16.25 9.02
CA VAL A 28 9.77 15.68 10.32
C VAL A 28 10.94 15.08 11.11
N ASN A 29 12.03 14.71 10.44
CA ASN A 29 13.26 14.21 11.08
C ASN A 29 14.19 15.31 11.65
N GLN A 30 13.81 16.59 11.60
CA GLN A 30 14.56 17.65 12.29
C GLN A 30 14.09 17.81 13.75
N PRO A 31 15.01 17.68 14.74
CA PRO A 31 14.67 17.90 16.14
C PRO A 31 14.70 19.41 16.43
N HIS A 32 13.72 20.16 15.91
CA HIS A 32 13.45 21.49 16.40
C HIS A 32 11.95 21.70 16.59
N HIS A 33 11.56 21.64 17.87
CA HIS A 33 10.28 22.11 18.39
C HIS A 33 9.88 23.46 17.77
N GLN A 34 8.87 23.49 16.91
CA GLN A 34 8.12 24.73 16.64
C GLN A 34 6.61 24.44 16.54
N ASN A 35 5.87 25.07 17.45
CA ASN A 35 4.43 25.00 17.62
C ASN A 35 3.72 25.53 16.35
N VAL A 36 3.18 24.63 15.53
CA VAL A 36 2.23 24.99 14.46
C VAL A 36 0.86 24.49 14.88
N SER A 37 -0.02 25.42 15.28
CA SER A 37 -1.42 25.13 15.56
C SER A 37 -2.20 25.06 14.24
N VAL A 38 -2.50 23.83 13.77
CA VAL A 38 -3.39 23.55 12.64
C VAL A 38 -4.77 23.16 13.18
N PRO A 39 -5.90 23.59 12.58
CA PRO A 39 -7.23 23.18 13.03
C PRO A 39 -7.41 21.66 12.94
N SER A 40 -7.78 21.05 14.06
CA SER A 40 -7.99 19.62 14.22
C SER A 40 -9.19 19.14 13.40
N ASN A 41 -8.92 18.39 12.33
CA ASN A 41 -9.81 17.35 11.84
C ASN A 41 -9.09 16.01 12.06
N ASN A 42 -9.57 15.31 13.08
CA ASN A 42 -9.02 14.06 13.59
C ASN A 42 -9.07 12.94 12.54
N VAL A 43 -7.93 12.60 11.97
CA VAL A 43 -7.53 11.20 11.74
C VAL A 43 -6.04 11.09 12.11
N HIS A 44 -5.74 11.27 13.39
CA HIS A 44 -4.50 10.73 13.96
C HIS A 44 -4.72 9.23 14.10
N ALA A 45 -4.34 8.45 13.08
CA ALA A 45 -3.95 7.07 13.35
C ALA A 45 -2.70 7.18 14.24
N PRO A 46 -2.71 6.65 15.47
CA PRO A 46 -1.53 6.70 16.32
C PRO A 46 -0.43 5.90 15.62
N TYR A 47 0.54 6.61 15.04
CA TYR A 47 1.77 6.03 14.52
C TYR A 47 2.54 5.54 15.75
N SER A 48 2.27 4.30 16.13
CA SER A 48 2.85 3.68 17.31
C SER A 48 4.32 3.37 17.03
N SER A 49 5.18 3.99 17.84
CA SER A 49 6.60 3.69 18.03
C SER A 49 7.02 2.25 17.69
N ASP A 50 8.03 2.14 16.83
CA ASP A 50 9.01 1.04 16.75
C ASP A 50 8.54 -0.35 16.30
N LYS A 51 7.44 -0.46 15.58
CA LYS A 51 7.30 -1.49 14.55
C LYS A 51 7.21 -0.78 13.22
N GLU A 52 8.24 -0.92 12.40
CA GLU A 52 8.22 -0.43 11.03
C GLU A 52 6.99 -1.03 10.35
N HIS A 53 5.96 -0.20 10.09
CA HIS A 53 4.72 -0.66 9.47
C HIS A 53 5.08 -1.17 8.07
N MET A 54 4.96 -2.49 7.88
CA MET A 54 5.27 -3.13 6.61
C MET A 54 3.99 -3.19 5.78
N CYS A 55 3.96 -2.45 4.69
CA CYS A 55 2.93 -2.61 3.68
C CYS A 55 3.10 -3.99 3.01
N THR A 56 2.01 -4.75 2.99
CA THR A 56 1.95 -6.07 2.35
C THR A 56 1.09 -5.97 1.11
N VAL A 57 1.61 -6.40 -0.03
CA VAL A 57 0.88 -6.48 -1.29
C VAL A 57 0.94 -7.89 -1.83
N VAL A 58 -0.21 -8.45 -2.19
CA VAL A 58 -0.32 -9.77 -2.81
C VAL A 58 -0.66 -9.61 -4.28
N TYR A 59 0.08 -10.29 -5.15
CA TYR A 59 -0.15 -10.35 -6.59
C TYR A 59 -0.60 -11.76 -6.95
N PHE A 60 -1.77 -11.89 -7.56
CA PHE A 60 -2.19 -13.19 -8.08
C PHE A 60 -1.54 -13.45 -9.43
N ASP A 61 -0.90 -14.61 -9.56
CA ASP A 61 -0.27 -15.00 -10.81
C ASP A 61 -1.32 -15.30 -11.90
N ASP A 62 -2.47 -15.84 -11.48
CA ASP A 62 -3.62 -16.14 -12.34
C ASP A 62 -4.51 -14.91 -12.51
N CYS A 63 -4.91 -14.65 -13.76
CA CYS A 63 -5.80 -13.54 -14.07
C CYS A 63 -7.23 -13.84 -13.66
N MET A 64 -7.96 -12.79 -13.34
CA MET A 64 -9.32 -12.91 -12.89
C MET A 64 -10.14 -11.67 -13.23
N SER A 65 -11.46 -11.82 -13.22
CA SER A 65 -12.35 -10.68 -13.40
C SER A 65 -12.20 -9.69 -12.24
N ILE A 66 -12.54 -8.43 -12.47
CA ILE A 66 -12.56 -7.40 -11.42
C ILE A 66 -13.39 -7.84 -10.19
N HIS A 67 -14.49 -8.56 -10.43
CA HIS A 67 -15.35 -9.07 -9.36
C HIS A 67 -14.67 -10.18 -8.54
N GLN A 68 -14.00 -11.12 -9.22
CA GLN A 68 -13.22 -12.17 -8.56
C GLN A 68 -12.03 -11.59 -7.79
N CYS A 69 -11.40 -10.54 -8.32
CA CYS A 69 -10.30 -9.85 -7.64
C CYS A 69 -10.77 -9.23 -6.33
N LYS A 70 -11.88 -8.49 -6.37
CA LYS A 70 -12.50 -7.90 -5.17
C LYS A 70 -12.76 -8.94 -4.09
N ILE A 71 -13.49 -10.02 -4.42
CA ILE A 71 -13.85 -11.07 -3.47
C ILE A 71 -12.60 -11.75 -2.89
N SER A 72 -11.62 -12.04 -3.75
CA SER A 72 -10.37 -12.68 -3.31
C SER A 72 -9.63 -11.80 -2.31
N CYS A 73 -9.46 -10.51 -2.60
CA CYS A 73 -8.78 -9.58 -1.70
C CYS A 73 -9.55 -9.36 -0.39
N GLU A 74 -10.88 -9.22 -0.44
CA GLU A 74 -11.71 -9.13 0.76
C GLU A 74 -11.55 -10.37 1.66
N SER A 75 -11.55 -11.57 1.07
CA SER A 75 -11.35 -12.82 1.82
C SER A 75 -9.95 -12.97 2.43
N MET A 76 -8.94 -12.31 1.84
CA MET A 76 -7.57 -12.27 2.38
C MET A 76 -7.39 -11.23 3.48
N GLY A 77 -8.42 -10.42 3.78
CA GLY A 77 -8.35 -9.34 4.76
C GLY A 77 -7.63 -8.09 4.24
N ALA A 78 -7.52 -7.94 2.92
CA ALA A 78 -6.98 -6.73 2.32
C ALA A 78 -7.95 -5.55 2.52
N SER A 79 -7.40 -4.36 2.76
CA SER A 79 -8.19 -3.14 2.92
C SER A 79 -8.64 -2.56 1.57
N LYS A 80 -7.86 -2.82 0.52
CA LYS A 80 -8.12 -2.38 -0.86
C LYS A 80 -7.70 -3.46 -1.86
N TYR A 81 -8.14 -3.29 -3.10
CA TYR A 81 -7.67 -4.08 -4.25
C TYR A 81 -7.40 -3.16 -5.43
N ARG A 82 -6.49 -3.56 -6.31
CA ARG A 82 -6.25 -2.93 -7.60
C ARG A 82 -6.40 -3.99 -8.68
N TRP A 83 -7.12 -3.63 -9.73
CA TRP A 83 -7.31 -4.47 -10.90
C TRP A 83 -6.87 -3.69 -12.14
N PHE A 84 -6.12 -4.34 -13.03
CA PHE A 84 -5.61 -3.75 -14.25
C PHE A 84 -6.35 -4.28 -15.47
N HIS A 85 -6.35 -3.52 -16.56
CA HIS A 85 -7.02 -3.91 -17.80
C HIS A 85 -6.49 -5.22 -18.41
N ASN A 86 -5.26 -5.63 -18.07
CA ASN A 86 -4.70 -6.95 -18.41
C ASN A 86 -5.20 -8.09 -17.50
N ALA A 87 -6.21 -7.83 -16.64
CA ALA A 87 -6.76 -8.76 -15.66
C ALA A 87 -5.82 -9.18 -14.50
N CYS A 88 -4.73 -8.45 -14.27
CA CYS A 88 -3.91 -8.58 -13.07
C CYS A 88 -4.68 -8.09 -11.83
N CYS A 89 -4.55 -8.85 -10.73
CA CYS A 89 -5.18 -8.55 -9.45
C CYS A 89 -4.14 -8.38 -8.35
N GLU A 90 -4.22 -7.24 -7.65
CA GLU A 90 -3.39 -6.90 -6.50
C GLU A 90 -4.26 -6.68 -5.27
N CYS A 91 -3.90 -7.32 -4.15
CA CYS A 91 -4.53 -7.08 -2.85
C CYS A 91 -3.60 -6.26 -1.97
N ILE A 92 -4.13 -5.18 -1.40
CA ILE A 92 -3.36 -4.20 -0.64
C ILE A 92 -3.72 -4.32 0.84
N GLY A 93 -2.70 -4.55 1.66
CA GLY A 93 -2.84 -4.71 3.09
C GLY A 93 -3.29 -3.42 3.81
N PRO A 94 -3.82 -3.53 5.02
CA PRO A 94 -4.30 -2.39 5.81
C PRO A 94 -3.19 -1.41 6.23
N GLU A 95 -1.94 -1.88 6.28
CA GLU A 95 -0.77 -1.07 6.70
C GLU A 95 -0.19 -0.20 5.58
N CYS A 96 -0.69 -0.32 4.36
CA CYS A 96 -0.25 0.50 3.23
C CYS A 96 -0.89 1.90 3.28
N ILE A 97 -0.14 2.95 2.94
CA ILE A 97 -0.65 4.31 2.91
C ILE A 97 -1.69 4.49 1.80
N ASP A 98 -1.40 3.99 0.60
CA ASP A 98 -2.33 4.10 -0.52
C ASP A 98 -2.62 2.75 -1.16
N TYR A 99 -1.98 2.46 -2.30
CA TYR A 99 -2.11 1.20 -3.02
C TYR A 99 -0.78 0.43 -3.03
N GLY A 100 0.16 0.77 -2.15
CA GLY A 100 1.47 0.15 -2.12
C GLY A 100 2.30 0.44 -3.37
N SER A 101 3.09 -0.56 -3.79
CA SER A 101 3.96 -0.42 -4.95
C SER A 101 3.17 -0.14 -6.24
N LYS A 102 3.72 0.74 -7.09
CA LYS A 102 3.15 1.07 -8.41
C LYS A 102 3.48 0.03 -9.49
N THR A 103 4.34 -0.94 -9.19
CA THR A 103 4.76 -1.95 -10.18
C THR A 103 3.79 -3.11 -10.21
N VAL A 104 3.26 -3.40 -11.40
CA VAL A 104 2.48 -4.61 -11.69
C VAL A 104 3.41 -5.81 -11.74
N LYS A 105 3.12 -6.87 -10.99
CA LYS A 105 3.98 -8.08 -10.91
C LYS A 105 3.29 -9.41 -11.25
N CYS A 106 2.05 -9.38 -11.75
CA CYS A 106 1.36 -10.61 -12.18
C CYS A 106 2.09 -11.26 -13.37
N MET A 107 2.32 -12.58 -13.32
CA MET A 107 3.14 -13.28 -14.32
C MET A 107 2.35 -13.84 -15.51
N ASN A 108 1.05 -14.20 -15.36
CA ASN A 108 0.30 -14.91 -16.41
C ASN A 108 -0.82 -14.07 -17.06
N CYS A 109 -0.72 -12.74 -16.96
CA CYS A 109 -1.75 -11.85 -17.46
C CYS A 109 -1.38 -11.18 -18.78
N MET A 110 -2.05 -11.66 -19.84
CA MET A 110 -1.88 -11.15 -21.20
C MET A 110 -2.38 -9.70 -21.28
N PHE A 111 -1.62 -8.90 -22.05
CA PHE A 111 -1.82 -7.48 -22.33
C PHE A 111 -3.23 -7.13 -22.80
#